data_AF-A0A6G1HUF2-F1
#
_entry.id   AF-A0A6G1HUF2-F1
#
_cell.length_a   1.000
_cell.length_b   1.000
_cell.length_c   1.000
_cell.angle_alpha   90.00
_cell.angle_beta   90.00
_cell.angle_gamma   90.00
#
_symmetry.space_group_name_H-M   'P 1'
#
loop_
_entity.id
_entity.type
_entity.pdbx_description
1 polymer ?
#
loop_
_entity_poly.entity_id
_entity_poly.type
_entity_poly.pdbx_seq_one_letter_code
_entity_poly.pdbx_strand_id
1 'polypeptide(L)' 'MTFTENTHVTFTNDQGEDVVGVVKSFGDGTYHIQVRSELGTEHTHSVPESKVQQLKVTDPTPCPVAGDKK' A
#
# COMPACT_ATOMS: atom_id res chain seq x y z
N MET A 1 -0.05 12.18 8.78
CA MET A 1 -1.33 11.43 8.71
C MET A 1 -1.00 10.02 9.13
N THR A 2 -1.69 9.46 10.14
CA THR A 2 -1.31 8.15 10.68
C THR A 2 -2.08 7.05 9.95
N PHE A 3 -1.40 6.21 9.16
CA PHE A 3 -2.02 5.04 8.52
C PHE A 3 -2.23 3.94 9.56
N THR A 4 -3.41 3.35 9.57
CA THR A 4 -3.76 2.22 10.43
C THR A 4 -3.08 0.93 9.96
N GLU A 5 -2.86 -0.02 10.87
CA GLU A 5 -2.47 -1.37 10.51
C GLU A 5 -3.42 -1.96 9.46
N ASN A 6 -2.89 -2.82 8.57
CA ASN A 6 -3.59 -3.38 7.41
C ASN A 6 -4.06 -2.37 6.34
N THR A 7 -3.57 -1.13 6.38
CA THR A 7 -3.85 -0.15 5.32
C THR A 7 -2.90 -0.37 4.14
N HIS A 8 -3.44 -0.37 2.93
CA HIS A 8 -2.62 -0.37 1.71
C HIS A 8 -2.11 1.04 1.45
N VAL A 9 -0.81 1.16 1.27
CA VAL A 9 -0.13 2.43 1.02
C VAL A 9 0.84 2.27 -0.14
N THR A 10 1.13 3.38 -0.82
CA THR A 10 2.18 3.43 -1.82
C THR A 10 3.36 4.18 -1.23
N PHE A 11 4.56 3.64 -1.42
CA PHE A 11 5.76 4.31 -0.97
C PHE A 11 6.85 4.20 -2.01
N THR A 12 7.70 5.23 -2.06
CA THR A 12 8.87 5.22 -2.94
C THR A 12 10.02 4.51 -2.22
N ASN A 13 10.49 3.39 -2.78
CA ASN A 13 11.60 2.61 -2.22
C ASN A 13 12.96 3.34 -2.41
N ASP A 14 14.05 2.79 -1.87
CA ASP A 14 15.41 3.34 -2.04
C ASP A 14 15.90 3.33 -3.51
N GLN A 15 15.25 2.56 -4.38
CA GLN A 15 15.53 2.56 -5.83
C GLN A 15 14.77 3.68 -6.57
N GLY A 16 13.91 4.44 -5.89
CA GLY A 16 13.09 5.48 -6.51
C GLY A 16 11.83 4.95 -7.19
N GLU A 17 11.45 3.70 -6.93
CA GLU A 17 10.27 3.06 -7.51
C GLU A 17 9.10 3.15 -6.54
N ASP A 18 7.91 3.44 -7.05
CA ASP A 18 6.68 3.43 -6.27
C ASP A 18 6.17 2.00 -6.12
N VAL A 19 6.18 1.52 -4.87
CA VAL A 19 5.78 0.17 -4.50
C VAL A 19 4.54 0.23 -3.63
N VAL A 20 3.61 -0.69 -3.88
CA VAL A 20 2.41 -0.85 -3.04
C VAL A 20 2.68 -1.92 -1.99
N GLY A 21 2.36 -1.61 -0.74
CA GLY A 21 2.45 -2.56 0.36
C GLY A 21 1.41 -2.31 1.43
N VAL A 22 1.43 -3.15 2.46
CA VAL A 22 0.48 -3.12 3.57
C VAL A 22 1.19 -2.67 4.85
N VAL A 23 0.66 -1.66 5.53
CA VAL A 23 1.19 -1.20 6.80
C VAL A 23 1.00 -2.29 7.86
N LYS A 24 2.11 -2.80 8.41
CA LYS A 24 2.14 -3.75 9.52
C LYS A 24 2.27 -3.09 10.87
N SER A 25 2.97 -1.97 10.94
CA SER A 25 3.10 -1.19 12.16
C SER A 25 3.60 0.21 11.84
N PHE A 26 3.36 1.11 12.78
CA PHE A 26 3.89 2.47 12.74
C PHE A 26 4.47 2.79 14.12
N GLY A 27 5.72 3.25 14.15
CA GLY A 27 6.43 3.63 15.37
C GLY A 27 7.55 4.60 15.04
N ASP A 28 7.84 5.53 15.96
CA ASP A 28 8.96 6.48 15.83
C ASP A 28 9.00 7.24 14.47
N GLY A 29 7.82 7.59 13.92
CA GLY A 29 7.71 8.30 12.64
C GLY A 29 8.03 7.45 11.39
N THR A 30 8.18 6.13 11.57
CA THR A 30 8.53 5.18 10.52
C THR A 30 7.43 4.12 10.37
N TYR A 31 7.01 3.87 9.13
CA TYR A 31 6.09 2.80 8.77
C TYR A 31 6.84 1.53 8.43
N HIS A 32 6.39 0.41 8.98
CA HIS A 32 6.83 -0.91 8.57
C HIS A 32 5.80 -1.45 7.59
N ILE A 33 6.17 -1.48 6.32
CA ILE A 33 5.28 -1.84 5.22
C ILE A 33 5.70 -3.21 4.69
N GLN A 34 4.80 -4.18 4.76
CA GLN A 34 5.00 -5.49 4.17
C GLN A 34 4.61 -5.46 2.70
N VAL A 35 5.56 -5.77 1.83
CA VAL A 35 5.37 -5.96 0.40
C VAL A 35 5.44 -7.45 0.12
N ARG A 36 4.50 -7.95 -0.69
CA ARG A 36 4.50 -9.33 -1.15
C ARG A 36 5.03 -9.34 -2.58
N SER A 37 6.23 -9.87 -2.77
CA SER A 37 6.79 -10.04 -4.11
C SER A 37 6.07 -11.16 -4.84
N GLU A 38 6.05 -11.12 -6.18
CA GLU A 38 5.44 -12.15 -7.03
C GLU A 38 6.01 -13.56 -6.79
N LEU A 39 7.24 -13.64 -6.24
CA LEU A 39 7.87 -14.88 -5.82
C LEU A 39 7.38 -15.42 -4.46
N GLY A 40 6.42 -14.76 -3.81
CA GLY A 40 5.87 -15.18 -2.52
C GLY A 40 6.76 -14.85 -1.32
N THR A 41 7.88 -14.16 -1.53
CA THR A 41 8.70 -13.62 -0.45
C THR A 41 8.03 -12.38 0.15
N GLU A 42 7.82 -12.43 1.46
CA GLU A 42 7.37 -11.29 2.24
C GLU A 42 8.61 -10.43 2.59
N HIS A 43 8.62 -9.18 2.19
CA HIS A 43 9.65 -8.22 2.57
C HIS A 43 9.03 -7.06 3.34
N THR A 44 9.61 -6.76 4.50
CA THR A 44 9.19 -5.62 5.31
C THR A 44 10.14 -4.46 5.04
N HIS A 45 9.59 -3.36 4.53
CA HIS A 45 10.31 -2.12 4.30
C HIS A 45 10.02 -1.14 5.42
N SER A 46 11.07 -0.57 6.00
CA SER A 46 10.96 0.56 6.94
C SER A 46 11.01 1.85 6.15
N VAL A 47 9.91 2.60 6.13
CA VAL A 47 9.76 3.79 5.31
C VAL A 47 9.36 4.97 6.19
N PRO A 48 10.07 6.11 6.15
CA PRO A 48 9.70 7.28 6.92
C PRO A 48 8.34 7.83 6.45
N GLU A 49 7.52 8.39 7.35
CA GLU A 49 6.20 8.89 6.99
C GLU A 49 6.21 9.89 5.84
N SER A 50 7.28 10.69 5.73
CA SER A 50 7.47 11.68 4.67
C SER A 50 7.55 11.08 3.26
N LYS A 51 7.87 9.78 3.15
CA LYS A 51 7.95 9.06 1.87
C LYS A 51 6.76 8.12 1.63
N VAL A 52 5.86 7.99 2.61
CA VAL A 52 4.65 7.17 2.45
C VAL A 52 3.53 8.05 1.94
N GLN A 53 3.01 7.71 0.77
CA GLN A 53 1.82 8.36 0.22
C GLN A 53 0.61 7.46 0.48
N GLN A 54 -0.50 8.07 0.92
CA GLN A 54 -1.74 7.34 1.04
C GLN A 54 -2.11 6.80 -0.34
N LEU A 55 -2.33 5.49 -0.45
CA LEU A 55 -3.03 4.95 -1.60
C LEU A 55 -4.47 5.45 -1.49
N LYS A 56 -4.73 6.62 -2.05
CA LYS A 56 -6.08 7.10 -2.26
C LYS A 56 -6.66 6.19 -3.33
N VAL A 57 -7.27 5.09 -2.89
CA VAL A 57 -8.25 4.39 -3.72
C VAL A 57 -9.41 5.38 -3.86
N THR A 58 -9.29 6.27 -4.83
CA THR A 58 -10.35 7.21 -5.21
C THR A 58 -11.48 6.37 -5.77
N ASP A 59 -12.38 6.01 -4.86
CA ASP A 59 -13.63 5.30 -5.09
C ASP A 59 -13.48 3.90 -5.71
N PRO A 60 -14.28 2.92 -5.29
CA PRO A 60 -14.53 1.77 -6.14
C PRO A 60 -15.19 2.34 -7.39
N THR A 61 -14.44 2.54 -8.48
CA THR A 61 -15.07 2.54 -9.79
C THR A 61 -15.93 1.29 -9.78
N PRO A 62 -17.28 1.39 -9.76
CA PRO A 62 -18.09 0.19 -9.77
C PRO A 62 -17.65 -0.51 -11.04
N CYS A 63 -16.99 -1.67 -10.88
CA CYS A 63 -16.76 -2.55 -12.01
C CYS A 63 -18.11 -2.60 -12.72
N PRO A 64 -18.21 -2.21 -14.00
CA PRO A 64 -19.46 -2.43 -14.71
C PRO A 64 -19.61 -3.94 -14.70
N VAL A 65 -20.37 -4.44 -13.72
CA VAL A 65 -21.06 -5.71 -13.84
C VAL A 65 -21.98 -5.42 -14.99
N ALA A 66 -21.49 -5.67 -16.20
CA ALA A 66 -22.31 -5.84 -17.38
C ALA A 66 -23.16 -7.05 -17.02
N GLY A 67 -24.25 -6.76 -16.31
CA GLY A 67 -25.22 -7.73 -15.92
C GLY A 67 -25.75 -8.36 -17.19
N ASP A 68 -25.79 -9.68 -17.18
CA ASP A 68 -26.84 -10.44 -17.80
C ASP A 68 -28.16 -9.63 -17.82
N LYS A 69 -28.63 -9.27 -19.01
CA LYS A 69 -30.04 -9.46 -19.36
C LYS A 69 -30.32 -9.21 -20.85
N LYS A 70 -30.61 -10.34 -21.49
CA LYS A 70 -31.71 -10.59 -22.44
C LYS A 70 -31.37 -10.57 -23.93
#